data_AF-A0A9D7XH71-F1
#
_entry.id   AF-A0A9D7XH71-F1
#
_cell.length_a   1.000
_cell.length_b   1.000
_cell.length_c   1.000
_cell.angle_alpha   90.00
_cell.angle_beta   90.00
_cell.angle_gamma   90.00
#
_symmetry.space_group_name_H-M   'P 1'
#
loop_
_entity.id
_entity.type
_entity.pdbx_description
1 polymer ?
#
loop_
_entity_poly.entity_id
_entity_poly.type
_entity_poly.pdbx_seq_one_letter_code
_entity_poly.pdbx_strand_id
1 'polypeptide(L)'
;MDLLDDFLPYAQACLKHPADRARLAAILTAWTDKWRGKHRLFDCSRSHHGGFFHFNQLMEGKWVQAFTFVATRREGVCLRGPEPDRARKAHKFRHNPLNAAPLDALFEAWSQHPEARPCGHAVEFFLEETPDEVWAACLAEALTHLGA
;
A
#
# COMPACT_ATOMS: atom_id res chain seq x y z
N MET A 1 4.57 2.07 20.19
CA MET A 1 5.59 2.53 19.22
C MET A 1 4.85 2.71 17.93
N ASP A 2 4.92 3.89 17.32
CA ASP A 2 4.24 4.15 16.06
C ASP A 2 4.99 3.40 14.95
N LEU A 3 4.32 2.48 14.24
CA LEU A 3 4.96 1.67 13.20
C LEU A 3 5.51 2.54 12.06
N LEU A 4 4.96 3.74 11.87
CA LEU A 4 5.49 4.70 10.92
C LEU A 4 6.88 5.21 11.35
N ASP A 5 7.11 5.42 12.64
CA ASP A 5 8.40 5.88 13.18
C ASP A 5 9.51 4.83 12.96
N ASP A 6 9.15 3.54 12.89
CA ASP A 6 10.10 2.46 12.59
C ASP A 6 10.43 2.38 11.09
N PHE A 7 9.43 2.58 10.23
CA PHE A 7 9.58 2.44 8.78
C PHE A 7 10.21 3.67 8.12
N LEU A 8 9.76 4.86 8.50
CA LEU A 8 10.07 6.12 7.81
C LEU A 8 11.57 6.41 7.71
N PRO A 9 12.41 6.22 8.76
CA PRO A 9 13.84 6.48 8.67
C PRO A 9 14.53 5.61 7.61
N TYR A 10 14.13 4.33 7.50
CA TYR A 10 14.67 3.44 6.48
C TYR A 10 14.21 3.84 5.08
N ALA A 11 12.93 4.17 4.92
CA ALA A 11 12.38 4.57 3.63
C ALA A 11 13.02 5.87 3.12
N GLN A 12 13.23 6.86 3.99
CA GLN A 12 13.94 8.10 3.65
C GLN A 12 15.41 7.87 3.29
N ALA A 13 16.08 6.90 3.93
CA ALA A 13 17.44 6.53 3.58
C ALA A 13 17.56 5.86 2.19
N CYS A 14 16.46 5.34 1.64
CA CYS A 14 16.41 4.82 0.27
C CYS A 14 16.26 5.95 -0.78
N LEU A 15 15.97 7.18 -0.37
CA LEU A 15 15.77 8.33 -1.24
C LEU A 15 16.99 9.25 -1.27
N LYS A 16 17.35 9.71 -2.46
CA LYS A 16 18.54 10.56 -2.67
C LYS A 16 18.28 12.01 -2.26
N HIS A 17 17.15 12.58 -2.69
CA HIS A 17 16.90 14.01 -2.53
C HIS A 17 16.17 14.33 -1.22
N PRO A 18 16.58 15.40 -0.49
CA PRO A 18 15.88 15.83 0.71
C PRO A 18 14.40 16.18 0.49
N ALA A 19 14.06 16.71 -0.70
CA ALA A 19 12.70 17.03 -1.08
C ALA A 19 11.80 15.77 -1.09
N ASP A 20 12.28 14.68 -1.69
CA ASP A 20 11.53 13.41 -1.74
C ASP A 20 11.36 12.79 -0.36
N ARG A 21 12.35 12.95 0.54
CA ARG A 21 12.25 12.49 1.93
C ARG A 21 11.17 13.22 2.70
N ALA A 22 11.08 14.53 2.54
CA ALA A 22 10.04 15.35 3.17
C ALA A 22 8.66 15.03 2.57
N ARG A 23 8.60 14.87 1.24
CA ARG A 23 7.40 14.51 0.50
C ARG A 23 6.87 13.14 0.92
N LEU A 24 7.73 12.13 1.04
CA LEU A 24 7.36 10.81 1.54
C LEU A 24 6.77 10.89 2.96
N ALA A 25 7.40 11.64 3.86
CA ALA A 25 6.90 11.81 5.23
C ALA A 25 5.50 12.42 5.24
N ALA A 26 5.25 13.44 4.41
CA ALA A 26 3.93 14.06 4.28
C ALA A 26 2.88 13.08 3.75
N ILE A 27 3.21 12.32 2.69
CA ILE A 27 2.32 11.30 2.11
C ILE A 27 1.98 10.23 3.15
N LEU A 28 3.00 9.62 3.78
CA LEU A 28 2.78 8.55 4.74
C LEU A 28 1.99 9.02 5.97
N THR A 29 2.27 10.23 6.48
CA THR A 29 1.51 10.81 7.60
C THR A 29 0.04 11.01 7.23
N ALA A 30 -0.24 11.59 6.05
CA ALA A 30 -1.61 11.77 5.59
C ALA A 30 -2.34 10.43 5.40
N TRP A 31 -1.66 9.43 4.85
CA TRP A 31 -2.21 8.10 4.65
C TRP A 31 -2.48 7.38 5.97
N THR A 32 -1.54 7.39 6.93
CA THR A 32 -1.74 6.75 8.24
C THR A 32 -2.82 7.46 9.07
N ASP A 33 -2.95 8.78 8.96
CA ASP A 33 -4.00 9.53 9.63
C ASP A 33 -5.40 9.22 9.10
N LYS A 34 -5.54 9.04 7.78
CA LYS A 34 -6.81 8.68 7.16
C LYS A 34 -7.12 7.19 7.27
N TRP A 35 -6.11 6.33 7.28
CA TRP A 35 -6.26 4.88 7.36
C TRP A 35 -6.43 4.38 8.81
N ARG A 36 -7.40 4.94 9.52
CA ARG A 36 -7.75 4.53 10.89
C ARG A 36 -9.15 3.94 10.94
N GLY A 37 -9.40 3.08 11.91
CA GLY A 37 -10.70 2.43 12.11
C GLY A 37 -10.57 1.04 12.71
N LYS A 38 -11.69 0.49 13.19
CA LYS A 38 -11.74 -0.86 13.80
C LYS A 38 -11.42 -1.98 12.81
N HIS A 39 -11.51 -1.71 11.51
CA HIS A 39 -11.24 -2.66 10.43
C HIS A 39 -9.89 -2.42 9.75
N ARG A 40 -9.02 -1.59 10.33
CA ARG A 40 -7.75 -1.21 9.72
C ARG A 40 -6.60 -1.44 10.68
N LEU A 41 -5.50 -1.93 10.14
CA LEU A 41 -4.29 -2.21 10.91
C LEU A 41 -3.06 -1.93 10.06
N PHE A 42 -2.05 -1.35 10.67
CA PHE A 42 -0.72 -1.23 10.08
C PHE A 42 0.13 -2.42 10.51
N ASP A 43 0.98 -2.89 9.61
CA ASP A 43 2.07 -3.80 9.93
C ASP A 43 3.35 -3.27 9.29
N CYS A 44 4.49 -3.53 9.90
CA CYS A 44 5.79 -3.10 9.39
C CYS A 44 6.77 -4.27 9.44
N SER A 45 7.38 -4.57 8.29
CA SER A 45 8.38 -5.61 8.19
C SER A 45 9.63 -5.11 7.48
N ARG A 46 10.78 -5.71 7.83
CA ARG A 46 12.07 -5.39 7.21
C ARG A 46 12.85 -6.66 6.95
N SER A 47 13.42 -6.76 5.76
CA SER A 47 14.27 -7.89 5.37
C SER A 47 15.45 -7.40 4.53
N HIS A 48 16.27 -8.33 4.04
CA HIS A 48 17.33 -8.04 3.07
C HIS A 48 16.78 -7.48 1.74
N HIS A 49 15.49 -7.69 1.46
CA HIS A 49 14.84 -7.23 0.22
C HIS A 49 14.29 -5.81 0.31
N GLY A 50 14.19 -5.23 1.51
CA GLY A 50 13.62 -3.89 1.69
C GLY A 50 12.90 -3.72 3.02
N GLY A 51 12.31 -2.54 3.17
CA GLY A 51 11.33 -2.23 4.21
C GLY A 51 9.93 -2.22 3.61
N PHE A 52 8.95 -2.67 4.37
CA PHE A 52 7.57 -2.79 3.94
C PHE A 52 6.64 -2.24 5.01
N PHE A 53 5.77 -1.32 4.63
CA PHE A 53 4.76 -0.74 5.49
C PHE A 53 3.38 -1.07 4.94
N HIS A 54 2.73 -2.02 5.59
CA HIS A 54 1.53 -2.69 5.13
C HIS A 54 0.28 -2.00 5.65
N PHE A 55 -0.65 -1.72 4.76
CA PHE A 55 -1.99 -1.26 5.07
C PHE A 55 -2.93 -2.45 4.98
N ASN A 56 -3.39 -2.93 6.13
CA ASN A 56 -4.27 -4.09 6.22
C ASN A 56 -5.73 -3.64 6.43
N GLN A 57 -6.65 -4.37 5.80
CA GLN A 57 -8.09 -4.21 5.91
C GLN A 57 -8.72 -5.52 6.41
N LEU A 58 -9.64 -5.42 7.36
CA LEU A 58 -10.51 -6.53 7.74
C LEU A 58 -11.66 -6.61 6.74
N MET A 59 -11.71 -7.70 5.98
CA MET A 59 -12.75 -7.98 4.99
C MET A 59 -13.38 -9.33 5.31
N GLU A 60 -14.70 -9.36 5.54
CA GLU A 60 -15.45 -10.59 5.85
C GLU A 60 -14.81 -11.42 6.98
N GLY A 61 -14.37 -10.75 8.05
CA GLY A 61 -13.73 -11.36 9.21
C GLY A 61 -12.28 -11.83 8.98
N LYS A 62 -11.65 -11.44 7.86
CA LYS A 62 -10.29 -11.84 7.50
C LYS A 62 -9.41 -10.62 7.28
N TRP A 63 -8.24 -10.60 7.91
CA TRP A 63 -7.24 -9.58 7.64
C TRP A 63 -6.60 -9.81 6.28
N VAL A 64 -6.57 -8.77 5.46
CA VAL A 64 -6.00 -8.77 4.11
C VAL A 64 -5.02 -7.62 4.01
N GLN A 65 -3.85 -7.85 3.42
CA GLN A 65 -2.96 -6.79 3.02
C GLN A 65 -3.57 -6.10 1.80
N ALA A 66 -4.15 -4.91 2.01
CA ALA A 66 -4.78 -4.15 0.93
C ALA A 66 -3.70 -3.61 -0.01
N PHE A 67 -2.70 -2.92 0.53
CA PHE A 67 -1.58 -2.36 -0.22
C PHE A 67 -0.39 -2.12 0.71
N THR A 68 0.79 -1.88 0.15
CA THR A 68 2.04 -1.75 0.90
C THR A 68 2.92 -0.66 0.32
N PHE A 69 3.47 0.20 1.16
CA PHE A 69 4.63 1.02 0.77
C PHE A 69 5.89 0.19 0.90
N VAL A 70 6.63 0.10 -0.19
CA VAL A 70 7.88 -0.66 -0.31
C VAL A 70 9.02 0.32 -0.45
N ALA A 71 10.06 0.15 0.37
CA ALA A 71 11.30 0.90 0.27
C ALA A 71 12.45 -0.05 -0.03
N THR A 72 13.21 0.23 -1.09
CA THR A 72 14.43 -0.49 -1.42
C THR A 72 15.54 0.48 -1.83
N ARG A 73 16.79 0.14 -1.53
CA ARG A 73 17.93 0.98 -1.92
C ARG A 73 18.14 1.11 -3.43
N ARG A 74 17.61 0.16 -4.21
CA ARG A 74 17.79 0.12 -5.66
C ARG A 74 16.74 0.94 -6.38
N GLU A 75 15.48 0.85 -5.95
CA GLU A 75 14.33 1.38 -6.67
C GLU A 75 13.69 2.58 -5.96
N GLY A 76 14.17 2.94 -4.76
CA GLY A 76 13.60 4.02 -3.97
C GLY A 76 12.34 3.56 -3.23
N VAL A 77 11.29 4.37 -3.27
CA VAL A 77 10.03 4.09 -2.58
C VAL A 77 8.88 4.03 -3.57
N CYS A 78 8.07 2.99 -3.47
CA CYS A 78 6.84 2.85 -4.23
C CYS A 78 5.70 2.35 -3.36
N LEU A 79 4.46 2.61 -3.80
CA LEU A 79 3.28 1.92 -3.31
C LEU A 79 3.00 0.75 -4.23
N ARG A 80 2.66 -0.41 -3.66
CA ARG A 80 2.24 -1.60 -4.39
C ARG A 80 0.90 -2.09 -3.88
N GLY A 81 -0.02 -2.33 -4.79
CA GLY A 81 -1.33 -2.89 -4.51
C GLY A 81 -2.41 -2.36 -5.46
N PRO A 82 -3.68 -2.63 -5.15
CA PRO A 82 -4.05 -3.79 -4.34
C PRO A 82 -3.66 -5.09 -5.03
N GLU A 83 -3.40 -6.15 -4.27
CA GLU A 83 -3.22 -7.50 -4.84
C GLU A 83 -4.53 -8.28 -4.66
N PRO A 84 -5.37 -8.39 -5.71
CA PRO A 84 -6.71 -8.94 -5.57
C PRO A 84 -6.77 -10.41 -5.14
N ASP A 85 -5.87 -11.31 -5.58
CA ASP A 85 -5.91 -12.72 -5.12
C ASP A 85 -4.75 -13.63 -5.61
N ARG A 86 -3.71 -13.87 -4.78
CA ARG A 86 -2.88 -15.11 -4.92
C ARG A 86 -2.38 -15.77 -3.64
N ALA A 87 -2.17 -15.07 -2.54
CA ALA A 87 -1.78 -15.75 -1.29
C ALA A 87 -2.85 -16.75 -0.81
N ARG A 88 -4.09 -16.64 -1.31
CA ARG A 88 -5.23 -17.47 -0.90
C ARG A 88 -5.62 -18.58 -1.87
N LYS A 89 -4.93 -18.74 -3.01
CA LYS A 89 -5.03 -19.96 -3.85
C LYS A 89 -4.43 -21.20 -3.17
N ALA A 90 -3.83 -21.04 -2.00
CA ALA A 90 -3.48 -22.16 -1.14
C ALA A 90 -4.74 -22.98 -0.81
N HIS A 91 -4.64 -24.30 -0.94
CA HIS A 91 -5.72 -25.27 -0.64
C HIS A 91 -6.40 -25.04 0.72
N LYS A 92 -5.69 -24.41 1.67
CA LYS A 92 -6.16 -24.05 3.00
C LYS A 92 -7.32 -23.05 3.04
N PHE A 93 -7.56 -22.27 1.98
CA PHE A 93 -8.62 -21.24 1.96
C PHE A 93 -9.80 -21.58 1.05
N ARG A 94 -9.81 -22.76 0.41
CA ARG A 94 -10.92 -23.21 -0.49
C ARG A 94 -12.27 -23.26 0.22
N HIS A 95 -12.29 -23.55 1.52
CA HIS A 95 -13.52 -23.65 2.31
C HIS A 95 -14.05 -22.31 2.81
N ASN A 96 -13.30 -21.21 2.62
CA ASN A 96 -13.70 -19.88 3.07
C ASN A 96 -13.14 -18.80 2.12
N PRO A 97 -13.69 -18.68 0.90
CA PRO A 97 -13.23 -17.70 -0.08
C PRO A 97 -13.41 -16.27 0.44
N LEU A 98 -12.49 -15.37 0.11
CA LEU A 98 -12.65 -13.94 0.35
C LEU A 98 -13.46 -13.34 -0.80
N ASN A 99 -14.44 -12.49 -0.51
CA ASN A 99 -14.99 -11.63 -1.55
C ASN A 99 -13.96 -10.58 -1.99
N ALA A 100 -13.32 -10.82 -3.13
CA ALA A 100 -12.28 -9.95 -3.68
C ALA A 100 -12.83 -8.72 -4.42
N ALA A 101 -14.14 -8.63 -4.66
CA ALA A 101 -14.73 -7.57 -5.48
C ALA A 101 -14.32 -6.14 -5.06
N PRO A 102 -14.19 -5.79 -3.76
CA PRO A 102 -13.69 -4.48 -3.36
C PRO A 102 -12.22 -4.23 -3.74
N LEU A 103 -11.37 -5.27 -3.71
CA LEU A 103 -9.96 -5.18 -4.12
C LEU A 103 -9.83 -5.14 -5.64
N ASP A 104 -10.66 -5.90 -6.35
CA ASP A 104 -10.73 -5.87 -7.82
C ASP A 104 -11.15 -4.47 -8.31
N ALA A 105 -12.19 -3.89 -7.71
CA ALA A 105 -12.64 -2.54 -8.03
C ALA A 105 -11.56 -1.48 -7.75
N LEU A 106 -10.83 -1.62 -6.64
CA LEU A 106 -9.71 -0.74 -6.33
C LEU A 106 -8.54 -0.93 -7.32
N PHE A 107 -8.24 -2.16 -7.73
CA PHE A 107 -7.23 -2.45 -8.75
C PHE A 107 -7.59 -1.79 -10.07
N GLU A 108 -8.84 -1.93 -10.51
CA GLU A 108 -9.35 -1.32 -11.73
C GLU A 108 -9.26 0.21 -11.68
N ALA A 109 -9.64 0.82 -10.55
CA ALA A 109 -9.55 2.27 -10.34
C ALA A 109 -8.10 2.75 -10.39
N TRP A 110 -7.20 2.11 -9.64
CA TRP A 110 -5.79 2.49 -9.62
C TRP A 110 -5.12 2.31 -10.98
N SER A 111 -5.51 1.28 -11.73
CA SER A 111 -4.99 1.03 -13.08
C SER A 111 -5.37 2.09 -14.11
N GLN A 112 -6.33 2.99 -13.81
CA GLN A 112 -6.66 4.10 -14.70
C GLN A 112 -5.70 5.29 -14.57
N HIS A 113 -4.90 5.36 -13.51
CA HIS A 113 -3.91 6.43 -13.35
C HIS A 113 -2.75 6.23 -14.33
N PRO A 114 -2.34 7.26 -15.10
CA PRO A 114 -1.23 7.17 -16.05
C PRO A 114 0.09 6.69 -15.44
N GLU A 115 0.29 6.96 -14.15
CA GLU A 115 1.49 6.63 -13.38
C GLU A 115 1.48 5.19 -12.86
N ALA A 116 0.34 4.50 -12.94
CA ALA A 116 0.22 3.12 -12.49
C ALA A 116 1.03 2.19 -13.41
N ARG A 117 1.98 1.46 -12.81
CA ARG A 117 2.77 0.44 -13.52
C ARG A 117 2.27 -0.96 -13.18
N PRO A 118 2.18 -1.87 -14.16
CA PRO A 118 1.81 -3.25 -13.89
C PRO A 118 2.90 -3.94 -13.06
N CYS A 119 2.54 -4.52 -11.93
CA CYS A 119 3.43 -5.26 -11.04
C CYS A 119 2.83 -6.62 -10.69
N GLY A 120 2.95 -7.57 -11.62
CA GLY A 120 2.35 -8.89 -11.48
C GLY A 120 0.82 -8.82 -11.51
N HIS A 121 0.18 -9.04 -10.36
CA HIS A 121 -1.29 -8.93 -10.18
C HIS A 121 -1.69 -7.64 -9.45
N ALA A 122 -0.75 -6.75 -9.18
CA ALA A 122 -0.99 -5.45 -8.58
C ALA A 122 -0.56 -4.34 -9.54
N VAL A 123 -0.81 -3.09 -9.16
CA VAL A 123 -0.12 -1.94 -9.74
C VAL A 123 0.88 -1.36 -8.74
N GLU A 124 1.84 -0.61 -9.25
CA GLU A 124 2.78 0.13 -8.43
C GLU A 124 2.94 1.58 -8.89
N PHE A 125 3.16 2.45 -7.91
CA PHE A 125 3.34 3.89 -8.07
C PHE A 125 4.66 4.29 -7.43
N PHE A 126 5.60 4.80 -8.22
CA PHE A 126 6.91 5.24 -7.72
C PHE A 126 6.84 6.68 -7.23
N LEU A 127 7.41 6.94 -6.06
CA LEU A 127 7.38 8.26 -5.43
C LEU A 127 7.89 9.36 -6.37
N GLU A 128 9.03 9.14 -7.04
CA GLU A 128 9.69 10.13 -7.89
C GLU A 128 8.88 10.52 -9.14
N GLU A 129 7.92 9.67 -9.54
CA GLU A 129 7.21 9.79 -10.82
C GLU A 129 5.72 10.11 -10.66
N THR A 130 5.16 9.79 -9.49
CA THR A 130 3.72 9.91 -9.22
C THR A 130 3.43 11.28 -8.60
N PRO A 131 2.60 12.15 -9.18
CA PRO A 131 2.23 13.45 -8.61
C PRO A 131 1.44 13.36 -7.28
N ASP A 132 1.46 14.42 -6.46
CA ASP A 132 0.79 14.44 -5.15
C ASP A 132 -0.73 14.29 -5.24
N GLU A 133 -1.33 14.82 -6.30
CA GLU A 133 -2.76 14.67 -6.59
C GLU A 133 -3.14 13.20 -6.84
N VAL A 134 -2.26 12.41 -7.46
CA VAL A 134 -2.49 10.98 -7.69
C VAL A 134 -2.36 10.20 -6.38
N TRP A 135 -1.40 10.56 -5.52
CA TRP A 135 -1.33 9.99 -4.16
C TRP A 135 -2.60 10.26 -3.35
N ALA A 136 -3.15 11.47 -3.44
CA ALA A 136 -4.41 11.82 -2.78
C ALA A 136 -5.61 11.07 -3.38
N ALA A 137 -5.67 10.93 -4.71
CA ALA A 137 -6.70 10.17 -5.41
C ALA A 137 -6.67 8.69 -5.03
N CYS A 138 -5.50 8.04 -5.08
CA CYS A 138 -5.33 6.64 -4.72
C CYS A 138 -5.80 6.37 -3.28
N LEU A 139 -5.50 7.26 -2.34
CA LEU A 139 -6.00 7.14 -0.96
C LEU A 139 -7.53 7.26 -0.90
N ALA A 140 -8.11 8.25 -1.58
CA ALA A 140 -9.57 8.44 -1.60
C ALA A 140 -10.30 7.24 -2.22
N GLU A 141 -9.76 6.68 -3.29
CA GLU A 141 -10.25 5.46 -3.95
C GLU A 141 -10.16 4.26 -3.00
N ALA A 142 -9.04 4.07 -2.31
CA ALA A 142 -8.90 3.00 -1.32
C ALA A 142 -9.93 3.10 -0.19
N LEU A 143 -10.13 4.31 0.34
CA LEU A 143 -11.14 4.56 1.37
C LEU A 143 -12.57 4.32 0.87
N THR A 144 -12.84 4.61 -0.41
CA THR A 144 -14.15 4.43 -1.05
C THR A 144 -14.45 2.96 -1.32
N HIS A 145 -13.52 2.22 -1.91
CA HIS A 145 -13.74 0.83 -2.30
C HIS A 145 -13.65 -0.14 -1.13
N LEU A 146 -12.76 0.10 -0.16
CA LEU A 146 -12.53 -0.83 0.96
C LEU A 146 -13.36 -0.52 2.22
N GLY A 147 -14.04 0.64 2.24
CA GLY A 147 -14.89 1.06 3.36
C GLY A 147 -14.10 1.45 4.61
N ALA A 148 -14.83 1.82 5.68
CA ALA A 148 -14.28 2.24 6.98
C ALA A 148 -14.28 1.12 8.04
#